data_AF-A0A8T6NNQ7-F1
#
_entry.id   AF-A0A8T6NNQ7-F1
#
_cell.length_a   1.000
_cell.length_b   1.000
_cell.length_c   1.000
_cell.angle_alpha   90.00
_cell.angle_beta   90.00
_cell.angle_gamma   90.00
#
_symmetry.space_group_name_H-M   'P 1'
#
loop_
_entity.id
_entity.type
_entity.pdbx_description
1 polymer ?
#
loop_
_entity_poly.entity_id
_entity_poly.type
_entity_poly.pdbx_seq_one_letter_code
_entity_poly.pdbx_strand_id
1 'polypeptide(L)'
;MPLPTRHLDDLPVLITTAIPPIEEPYQLVRDLRDYVDTYLAEHHDPVVYRIVDVSQVDLTLFEGMNGLAEDAANATDRERFMFVGQSEMVRILADAAAQEQYGAHGARAYSTLDDAMADIRAELRR
;
A
#
# COMPACT_ATOMS: atom_id res chain seq x y z
N MET A 1 -6.23 6.91 -14.83
CA MET A 1 -7.48 6.30 -14.33
C MET A 1 -7.26 6.05 -12.84
N PRO A 2 -8.10 6.53 -11.91
CA PRO A 2 -7.85 6.33 -10.49
C PRO A 2 -7.86 4.84 -10.16
N LEU A 3 -6.98 4.39 -9.27
CA LEU A 3 -7.04 3.02 -8.79
C LEU A 3 -8.38 2.78 -8.09
N PRO A 4 -8.96 1.57 -8.21
CA PRO A 4 -10.05 1.17 -7.33
C PRO A 4 -9.50 1.06 -5.90
N THR A 5 -9.50 2.17 -5.19
CA THR A 5 -9.24 2.24 -3.76
C THR A 5 -10.58 2.17 -3.04
N ARG A 6 -10.76 1.16 -2.19
CA ARG A 6 -11.95 1.00 -1.37
C ARG A 6 -11.59 1.03 0.11
N HIS A 7 -12.41 1.76 0.86
CA HIS A 7 -12.46 1.65 2.31
C HIS A 7 -13.33 0.44 2.69
N LEU A 8 -12.94 -0.28 3.75
CA LEU A 8 -13.81 -1.27 4.37
C LEU A 8 -14.54 -0.59 5.53
N ASP A 9 -15.81 -0.23 5.37
CA ASP A 9 -16.52 0.69 6.28
C ASP A 9 -16.41 0.39 7.80
N ASP A 10 -16.22 -0.87 8.19
CA ASP A 10 -16.09 -1.29 9.59
C ASP A 10 -14.62 -1.43 10.09
N LEU A 11 -13.62 -1.16 9.26
CA LEU A 11 -12.20 -1.31 9.56
C LEU A 11 -11.40 -0.14 8.99
N PRO A 12 -10.37 0.37 9.68
CA PRO A 12 -9.55 1.46 9.17
C PRO A 12 -8.57 0.96 8.09
N VAL A 13 -9.10 0.42 6.99
CA VAL A 13 -8.36 -0.30 5.96
C VAL A 13 -8.71 0.30 4.60
N LEU A 14 -7.68 0.76 3.91
CA LEU A 14 -7.72 1.17 2.52
C LEU A 14 -7.08 0.08 1.66
N ILE A 15 -7.84 -0.45 0.71
CA ILE A 15 -7.34 -1.44 -0.25
C ILE A 15 -7.30 -0.81 -1.62
N THR A 16 -6.10 -0.77 -2.20
CA THR A 16 -5.81 -0.26 -3.52
C THR A 16 -5.33 -1.40 -4.40
N THR A 17 -6.09 -1.74 -5.45
CA THR A 17 -5.72 -2.83 -6.37
C THR A 17 -5.20 -2.27 -7.69
N ALA A 18 -3.95 -2.57 -8.03
CA ALA A 18 -3.33 -2.22 -9.29
C ALA A 18 -3.77 -3.19 -10.39
N ILE A 19 -4.48 -2.66 -11.40
CA ILE A 19 -5.04 -3.46 -12.51
C ILE A 19 -4.38 -3.01 -13.83
N PRO A 20 -3.66 -3.89 -14.55
CA PRO A 20 -3.08 -3.56 -15.84
C PRO A 20 -4.12 -3.33 -16.96
N PRO A 21 -3.75 -2.64 -18.05
CA PRO A 21 -2.47 -1.97 -18.27
C PRO A 21 -2.35 -0.68 -17.44
N ILE A 22 -1.15 -0.40 -16.92
CA ILE A 22 -0.83 0.86 -16.22
C ILE A 22 -0.01 1.72 -17.18
N GLU A 23 -0.66 2.71 -17.79
CA GLU A 23 -0.04 3.58 -18.80
C GLU A 23 0.88 4.65 -18.17
N GLU A 24 0.51 5.17 -16.99
CA GLU A 24 1.23 6.23 -16.30
C GLU A 24 1.51 5.85 -14.83
N PRO A 25 2.56 5.05 -14.56
CA PRO A 25 2.80 4.49 -13.23
C PRO A 25 3.06 5.55 -12.15
N TYR A 26 3.75 6.65 -12.47
CA TYR A 26 3.98 7.74 -11.51
C TYR A 26 2.70 8.51 -11.18
N GLN A 27 1.87 8.79 -12.19
CA GLN A 27 0.61 9.51 -12.01
C GLN A 27 -0.32 8.72 -11.08
N LEU A 28 -0.31 7.39 -11.23
CA LEU A 28 -1.03 6.47 -10.38
C LEU A 28 -0.66 6.60 -8.89
N VAL A 29 0.63 6.62 -8.58
CA VAL A 29 1.12 6.75 -7.20
C VAL A 29 0.73 8.12 -6.63
N ARG A 30 0.84 9.18 -7.43
CA ARG A 30 0.42 10.52 -6.99
C ARG A 30 -1.07 10.58 -6.65
N ASP A 31 -1.91 10.05 -7.54
CA ASP A 31 -3.37 10.02 -7.31
C ASP A 31 -3.73 9.19 -6.07
N LEU A 32 -2.99 8.10 -5.80
CA LEU A 32 -3.14 7.30 -4.61
C LEU A 32 -2.79 8.09 -3.34
N ARG A 33 -1.68 8.83 -3.34
CA ARG A 33 -1.27 9.66 -2.21
C ARG A 33 -2.31 10.75 -1.93
N ASP A 34 -2.75 11.47 -2.95
CA ASP A 34 -3.77 12.53 -2.82
C ASP A 34 -5.07 11.99 -2.21
N TYR A 35 -5.51 10.79 -2.64
CA TYR A 35 -6.68 10.13 -2.07
C TYR A 35 -6.48 9.79 -0.58
N VAL A 36 -5.32 9.25 -0.22
CA VAL A 36 -5.01 8.86 1.17
C VAL A 36 -4.92 10.08 2.06
N ASP A 37 -4.30 11.16 1.62
CA ASP A 37 -4.23 12.42 2.37
C ASP A 37 -5.62 12.99 2.63
N THR A 38 -6.49 12.94 1.62
CA THR A 38 -7.91 13.33 1.77
C THR A 38 -8.60 12.44 2.80
N TYR A 39 -8.45 11.11 2.69
CA TYR A 39 -9.03 10.17 3.64
C TYR A 39 -8.54 10.42 5.08
N LEU A 40 -7.24 10.60 5.29
CA LEU A 40 -6.63 10.84 6.60
C LEU A 40 -7.01 12.19 7.22
N ALA A 41 -7.39 13.18 6.39
CA ALA A 41 -7.91 14.47 6.83
C ALA A 41 -9.38 14.37 7.25
N GLU A 42 -10.17 13.54 6.56
CA GLU A 42 -11.59 13.33 6.84
C GLU A 42 -11.84 12.32 7.98
N HIS A 43 -10.93 11.36 8.17
CA HIS A 43 -11.06 10.28 9.13
C HIS A 43 -10.03 10.42 10.25
N HIS A 44 -10.50 10.30 11.50
CA HIS A 44 -9.68 10.46 12.71
C HIS A 44 -9.22 9.12 13.29
N ASP A 45 -9.13 8.07 12.47
CA ASP A 45 -8.64 6.78 12.92
C ASP A 45 -7.19 6.88 13.41
N PRO A 46 -6.88 6.31 14.59
CA PRO A 46 -5.53 6.40 15.17
C PRO A 46 -4.49 5.65 14.33
N VAL A 47 -4.92 4.61 13.62
CA VAL A 47 -4.11 3.82 12.71
C VAL A 47 -4.94 3.52 11.46
N VAL A 48 -4.33 3.66 10.28
CA VAL A 48 -4.91 3.31 8.98
C VAL A 48 -4.01 2.30 8.29
N TYR A 49 -4.57 1.16 7.93
CA TYR A 49 -3.88 0.12 7.17
C TYR A 49 -4.05 0.37 5.68
N ARG A 50 -2.94 0.47 4.96
CA ARG A 50 -2.90 0.70 3.51
C ARG A 50 -2.41 -0.56 2.83
N ILE A 51 -3.31 -1.25 2.14
CA ILE A 51 -2.98 -2.43 1.34
C ILE A 51 -2.87 -2.00 -0.12
N VAL A 52 -1.70 -2.22 -0.71
CA VAL A 52 -1.47 -2.09 -2.15
C VAL A 52 -1.36 -3.50 -2.74
N ASP A 53 -2.39 -3.91 -3.46
CA ASP A 53 -2.48 -5.19 -4.14
C ASP A 53 -1.96 -5.08 -5.57
N VAL A 54 -0.79 -5.68 -5.80
CA VAL A 54 -0.11 -5.74 -7.10
C VAL A 54 -0.10 -7.16 -7.67
N SER A 55 -0.98 -8.05 -7.19
CA SER A 55 -1.00 -9.46 -7.58
C SER A 55 -1.21 -9.69 -9.09
N GLN A 56 -1.76 -8.70 -9.79
CA GLN A 56 -2.06 -8.76 -11.23
C GLN A 56 -1.03 -8.02 -12.08
N VAL A 57 -0.07 -7.32 -11.46
CA VAL A 57 0.88 -6.46 -12.17
C VAL A 57 2.10 -7.27 -12.60
N ASP A 58 2.48 -7.15 -13.87
CA ASP A 58 3.68 -7.78 -14.41
C ASP A 58 4.95 -6.98 -14.04
N LEU A 59 6.06 -7.70 -13.90
CA LEU A 59 7.33 -7.27 -13.29
C LEU A 59 8.06 -6.13 -14.02
N THR A 60 7.58 -5.72 -15.18
CA THR A 60 8.21 -4.71 -16.04
C THR A 60 7.89 -3.26 -15.64
N LEU A 61 6.96 -3.04 -14.72
CA LEU A 61 6.53 -1.71 -14.24
C LEU A 61 7.45 -1.13 -13.15
N PHE A 62 8.77 -1.21 -13.35
CA PHE A 62 9.80 -0.80 -12.38
C PHE A 62 9.66 0.66 -11.90
N GLU A 63 9.15 1.55 -12.76
CA GLU A 63 8.98 2.97 -12.43
C GLU A 63 7.88 3.23 -11.39
N GLY A 64 6.73 2.56 -11.51
CA GLY A 64 5.66 2.66 -10.50
C GLY A 64 6.06 2.04 -9.16
N MET A 65 7.00 1.10 -9.19
CA MET A 65 7.50 0.39 -8.02
C MET A 65 8.33 1.28 -7.11
N ASN A 66 9.20 2.11 -7.69
CA ASN A 66 9.94 3.12 -6.92
C ASN A 66 9.00 4.15 -6.29
N GLY A 67 7.98 4.60 -7.03
CA GLY A 67 6.97 5.51 -6.49
C GLY A 67 6.21 4.90 -5.31
N LEU A 68 5.83 3.63 -5.38
CA LEU A 68 5.15 2.95 -4.27
C LEU A 68 6.05 2.72 -3.05
N ALA A 69 7.34 2.41 -3.27
CA ALA A 69 8.31 2.33 -2.19
C ALA A 69 8.50 3.70 -1.52
N GLU A 70 8.56 4.78 -2.30
CA GLU A 70 8.66 6.16 -1.81
C GLU A 70 7.37 6.61 -1.08
N ASP A 71 6.18 6.23 -1.54
CA ASP A 71 4.94 6.50 -0.82
C ASP A 71 4.86 5.74 0.52
N ALA A 72 5.28 4.47 0.53
CA ALA A 72 5.36 3.68 1.76
C ALA A 72 6.41 4.22 2.75
N ALA A 73 7.54 4.70 2.23
CA ALA A 73 8.58 5.38 2.99
C ALA A 73 8.10 6.65 3.71
N ASN A 74 7.28 7.42 3.00
CA ASN A 74 6.71 8.68 3.49
C ASN A 74 5.39 8.48 4.25
N ALA A 75 5.04 7.22 4.59
CA ALA A 75 3.90 6.92 5.43
C ALA A 75 4.00 7.65 6.77
N THR A 76 2.91 8.28 7.20
CA THR A 76 2.84 8.91 8.51
C THR A 76 2.86 7.87 9.63
N ASP A 77 3.09 8.30 10.89
CA ASP A 77 3.03 7.41 12.06
C ASP A 77 1.68 6.70 12.23
N ARG A 78 0.62 7.24 11.62
CA ARG A 78 -0.74 6.67 11.59
C ARG A 78 -0.90 5.58 10.54
N GLU A 79 -0.02 5.52 9.54
CA GLU A 79 -0.16 4.60 8.42
C GLU A 79 0.58 3.28 8.67
N ARG A 80 -0.01 2.17 8.25
CA ARG A 80 0.62 0.84 8.24
C ARG A 80 0.54 0.27 6.83
N PHE A 81 1.67 0.25 6.14
CA PHE A 81 1.74 -0.16 4.73
C PHE A 81 1.90 -1.67 4.56
N MET A 82 1.19 -2.19 3.57
CA MET A 82 1.15 -3.60 3.23
C MET A 82 1.13 -3.76 1.72
N PHE A 83 2.02 -4.58 1.18
CA PHE A 83 2.01 -5.00 -0.23
C PHE A 83 1.47 -6.42 -0.33
N VAL A 84 0.58 -6.65 -1.31
CA VAL A 84 0.00 -7.95 -1.61
C VAL A 84 0.37 -8.38 -3.02
N GLY A 85 0.86 -9.62 -3.16
CA GLY A 85 1.10 -10.25 -4.45
C GLY A 85 2.07 -11.43 -4.34
N GLN A 86 2.09 -12.28 -5.36
CA GLN A 86 2.87 -13.53 -5.34
C GLN A 86 4.29 -13.39 -5.88
N SER A 87 4.67 -12.22 -6.37
CA SER A 87 5.97 -12.00 -6.99
C SER A 87 7.06 -11.71 -5.94
N GLU A 88 8.29 -12.14 -6.23
CA GLU A 88 9.49 -11.75 -5.48
C GLU A 88 9.60 -10.22 -5.33
N MET A 89 9.03 -9.48 -6.29
CA MET A 89 8.97 -8.02 -6.27
C MET A 89 8.25 -7.45 -5.05
N VAL A 90 7.17 -8.09 -4.57
CA VAL A 90 6.45 -7.63 -3.37
C VAL A 90 7.36 -7.61 -2.15
N ARG A 91 8.26 -8.60 -2.04
CA ARG A 91 9.28 -8.63 -1.00
C ARG A 91 10.33 -7.55 -1.21
N ILE A 92 10.81 -7.37 -2.45
CA ILE A 92 11.78 -6.32 -2.79
C ILE A 92 11.22 -4.93 -2.44
N LEU A 93 9.93 -4.67 -2.69
CA LEU A 93 9.26 -3.43 -2.32
C LEU A 93 9.20 -3.22 -0.82
N ALA A 94 8.80 -4.25 -0.07
CA ALA A 94 8.73 -4.18 1.38
C ALA A 94 10.13 -3.93 1.98
N ASP A 95 11.14 -4.65 1.48
CA ASP A 95 12.52 -4.48 1.88
C ASP A 95 13.05 -3.09 1.52
N ALA A 96 12.69 -2.55 0.35
CA ALA A 96 13.05 -1.21 -0.08
C ALA A 96 12.41 -0.14 0.82
N ALA A 97 11.11 -0.24 1.09
CA ALA A 97 10.40 0.67 1.99
C ALA A 97 10.95 0.63 3.44
N ALA A 98 11.54 -0.50 3.85
CA ALA A 98 12.16 -0.64 5.16
C ALA A 98 13.56 -0.04 5.27
N GLN A 99 14.19 0.41 4.18
CA GLN A 99 15.56 0.96 4.24
C GLN A 99 15.57 2.33 4.96
N GLU A 100 16.63 2.59 5.72
CA GLU A 100 16.77 3.84 6.50
C GLU A 100 16.73 5.11 5.64
N GLN A 101 17.21 5.04 4.40
CA GLN A 101 17.16 6.15 3.44
C GLN A 101 15.73 6.59 3.07
N TYR A 102 14.75 5.79 3.46
CA TYR A 102 13.33 5.93 3.21
C TYR A 102 12.52 6.00 4.52
N GLY A 103 13.16 6.38 5.65
CA GLY A 103 12.45 6.63 6.92
C GLY A 103 12.17 5.40 7.78
N ALA A 104 12.50 4.19 7.31
CA ALA A 104 12.40 2.92 8.06
C ALA A 104 10.99 2.58 8.59
N HIS A 105 9.93 3.18 8.02
CA HIS A 105 8.55 2.75 8.24
C HIS A 105 8.33 1.44 7.46
N GLY A 106 8.70 0.32 8.08
CA GLY A 106 8.70 -0.99 7.43
C GLY A 106 7.33 -1.36 6.85
N ALA A 107 7.26 -1.54 5.53
CA ALA A 107 6.11 -2.11 4.87
C ALA A 107 6.12 -3.64 5.04
N ARG A 108 4.93 -4.24 5.15
CA ARG A 108 4.77 -5.70 5.25
C ARG A 108 4.40 -6.29 3.90
N ALA A 109 4.93 -7.46 3.57
CA ALA A 109 4.62 -8.17 2.33
C ALA A 109 3.80 -9.43 2.61
N TYR A 110 2.73 -9.64 1.84
CA TYR A 110 1.89 -10.83 1.91
C TYR A 110 1.67 -11.42 0.51
N SER A 111 1.51 -12.74 0.45
CA SER A 111 1.24 -13.43 -0.81
C SER A 111 -0.21 -13.31 -1.25
N THR A 112 -1.14 -13.08 -0.31
CA THR A 112 -2.57 -12.95 -0.57
C THR A 112 -3.19 -11.81 0.25
N LEU A 113 -4.31 -11.29 -0.23
CA LEU A 113 -5.09 -10.28 0.49
C LEU A 113 -5.66 -10.84 1.79
N ASP A 114 -6.04 -12.12 1.79
CA ASP A 114 -6.60 -12.79 2.97
C ASP A 114 -5.57 -12.86 4.11
N ASP A 115 -4.30 -13.13 3.81
CA ASP A 115 -3.22 -13.14 4.80
C ASP A 115 -3.00 -11.75 5.42
N ALA A 116 -2.97 -10.71 4.59
CA ALA A 116 -2.86 -9.33 5.05
C ALA A 116 -4.03 -8.95 5.96
N MET A 117 -5.26 -9.28 5.55
CA MET A 117 -6.47 -9.01 6.33
C MET A 117 -6.52 -9.81 7.63
N ALA A 118 -6.01 -11.04 7.65
CA ALA A 118 -5.93 -11.85 8.86
C ALA A 118 -5.00 -11.21 9.89
N ASP A 119 -3.86 -10.68 9.46
CA ASP A 119 -2.90 -9.99 10.33
C ASP A 119 -3.47 -8.68 10.89
N ILE A 120 -4.10 -7.84 10.04
CA ILE A 120 -4.79 -6.61 10.48
C ILE A 120 -5.82 -6.92 11.57
N ARG A 121 -6.67 -7.93 11.34
CA ARG A 121 -7.70 -8.33 12.30
C ARG A 121 -7.10 -8.86 13.60
N ALA A 122 -5.93 -9.48 13.55
CA ALA A 122 -5.24 -9.94 14.74
C ALA A 122 -4.67 -8.75 15.54
N GLU A 123 -4.15 -7.72 14.87
CA GLU A 123 -3.65 -6.49 15.52
C GLU A 123 -4.78 -5.67 16.15
N LEU A 124 -5.91 -5.50 15.46
CA LEU A 124 -7.06 -4.75 15.95
C LEU A 124 -7.74 -5.39 17.18
N ARG A 125 -7.45 -6.65 17.50
CA ARG A 125 -7.97 -7.35 18.68
C ARG A 125 -7.08 -7.23 19.92
N ARG A 126 -5.87 -6.69 19.77
CA ARG A 126 -4.92 -6.50 20.88
C ARG A 126 -5.19 -5.18 21.59
#